data_AF-A0A3S3CA89-F1
#
_entry.id   AF-A0A3S3CA89-F1
#
_cell.length_a   1.000
_cell.length_b   1.000
_cell.length_c   1.000
_cell.angle_alpha   90.00
_cell.angle_beta   90.00
_cell.angle_gamma   90.00
#
_symmetry.space_group_name_H-M   'P 1'
#
loop_
_entity.id
_entity.type
_entity.pdbx_description
1 polymer ?
#
loop_
_entity_poly.entity_id
_entity_poly.type
_entity_poly.pdbx_seq_one_letter_code
_entity_poly.pdbx_strand_id
1 'polypeptide(L)' 'MRQIDRMLDRRRGRLALLEMTDEQLKDIGVSRCDAHREGLRPFWD' A
#
# COMPACT_ATOMS: atom_id res chain seq x y z
N MET A 1 -23.01 1.66 1.25
CA MET A 1 -21.67 1.91 1.85
C MET A 1 -20.52 1.10 1.23
N ARG A 2 -20.77 0.06 0.40
CA ARG A 2 -19.72 -0.82 -0.19
C ARG A 2 -18.52 -0.15 -0.88
N GLN A 3 -18.64 1.07 -1.41
CA GLN A 3 -17.55 1.75 -2.11
C GLN A 3 -16.52 2.32 -1.15
N ILE A 4 -16.97 2.86 -0.01
CA ILE A 4 -16.08 3.37 1.04
C ILE A 4 -15.30 2.22 1.66
N ASP A 5 -15.93 1.08 1.92
CA ASP A 5 -15.25 -0.10 2.46
C ASP A 5 -14.09 -0.56 1.55
N ARG A 6 -14.33 -0.62 0.24
CA ARG A 6 -13.29 -0.95 -0.75
C ARG A 6 -12.13 0.05 -0.75
N MET A 7 -12.43 1.35 -0.62
CA MET A 7 -11.40 2.39 -0.54
C MET A 7 -10.57 2.25 0.74
N LEU A 8 -11.21 1.93 1.87
CA LEU A 8 -10.53 1.68 3.14
C LEU A 8 -9.65 0.43 3.09
N ASP A 9 -10.11 -0.65 2.47
CA ASP A 9 -9.32 -1.87 2.32
C ASP A 9 -8.08 -1.65 1.43
N ARG A 10 -8.22 -0.91 0.33
CA ARG A 10 -7.06 -0.51 -0.49
C ARG A 10 -6.08 0.31 0.33
N ARG A 11 -6.56 1.31 1.09
CA ARG A 11 -5.69 2.13 1.93
C ARG A 11 -4.91 1.29 2.95
N ARG A 12 -5.55 0.31 3.59
CA ARG A 12 -4.88 -0.61 4.52
C ARG A 12 -3.75 -1.37 3.82
N GLY A 13 -4.02 -1.91 2.62
CA GLY A 13 -3.00 -2.59 1.82
C GLY A 13 -1.82 -1.67 1.46
N ARG A 14 -2.11 -0.42 1.07
CA ARG A 14 -1.06 0.57 0.75
C ARG A 14 -0.20 0.93 1.97
N LEU A 15 -0.80 1.02 3.16
CA LEU A 15 -0.05 1.27 4.40
C LEU A 15 0.77 0.06 4.84
N ALA A 16 0.29 -1.16 4.62
CA ALA A 16 1.04 -2.38 4.92
C ALA A 16 2.38 -2.44 4.16
N LEU A 17 2.42 -1.96 2.91
CA LEU A 17 3.67 -1.85 2.14
C LEU A 17 4.72 -0.96 2.84
N LEU A 18 4.30 0.06 3.60
CA LEU A 18 5.22 0.94 4.32
C LEU A 18 5.81 0.28 5.57
N GLU A 19 5.07 -0.67 6.16
CA GLU A 19 5.47 -1.41 7.36
C GLU A 19 6.37 -2.62 7.03
N MET A 20 6.43 -3.03 5.77
CA MET A 20 7.28 -4.14 5.32
C MET A 20 8.78 -3.79 5.37
N THR A 21 9.61 -4.80 5.61
CA THR A 21 11.07 -4.71 5.47
C THR A 21 11.47 -4.74 4.00
N ASP A 22 12.70 -4.31 3.68
CA ASP A 22 13.20 -4.33 2.30
C ASP A 22 13.27 -5.75 1.72
N GLU A 23 13.54 -6.76 2.55
CA GLU A 23 13.55 -8.17 2.16
C GLU A 23 12.14 -8.64 1.79
N GLN A 24 11.14 -8.33 2.61
CA GLN A 24 9.75 -8.68 2.33
C GLN A 24 9.22 -7.98 1.07
N LEU A 25 9.60 -6.72 0.86
CA LEU A 25 9.26 -5.99 -0.37
C LEU A 25 9.93 -6.64 -1.59
N LYS A 26 11.18 -7.07 -1.46
CA LYS A 26 11.91 -7.77 -2.52
C LYS A 26 11.27 -9.12 -2.88
N ASP A 27 10.75 -9.85 -1.89
CA ASP A 27 10.07 -11.13 -2.10
C ASP A 27 8.81 -10.99 -2.97
N ILE A 28 8.13 -9.84 -2.91
CA ILE A 28 6.98 -9.51 -3.77
C ILE A 28 7.34 -8.65 -5.00
N GLY A 29 8.63 -8.40 -5.24
CA GLY A 29 9.11 -7.64 -6.39
C GLY A 29 8.83 -6.13 -6.34
N VAL A 30 8.65 -5.55 -5.16
CA VAL A 30 8.39 -4.11 -4.95
C VAL A 30 9.65 -3.44 -4.42
N SER A 31 9.99 -2.26 -4.95
CA SER A 31 11.07 -1.45 -4.38
C SER A 31 10.56 -0.59 -3.21
N ARG A 32 11.44 -0.22 -2.28
CA ARG A 32 11.11 0.73 -1.19
C ARG A 32 10.54 2.04 -1.74
N CYS A 33 11.08 2.56 -2.84
CA CYS A 33 10.60 3.78 -3.50
C CYS A 33 9.17 3.61 -4.04
N ASP A 34 8.84 2.45 -4.62
CA ASP A 34 7.50 2.15 -5.12
C ASP A 34 6.50 1.98 -3.97
N ALA A 35 6.89 1.31 -2.88
CA ALA A 35 6.09 1.21 -1.66
C ALA A 35 5.74 2.60 -1.10
N HIS A 36 6.72 3.51 -1.01
CA HIS A 36 6.47 4.90 -0.59
C HIS A 36 5.54 5.65 -1.55
N ARG A 37 5.76 5.52 -2.86
CA ARG A 37 4.91 6.16 -3.88
C ARG A 37 3.47 5.69 -3.74
N GLU A 38 3.25 4.39 -3.57
CA GLU A 38 1.92 3.81 -3.42
C GLU A 38 1.29 4.25 -2.08
N GLY A 39 2.02 4.18 -0.97
CA GLY A 39 1.54 4.58 0.36
C GLY A 39 1.12 6.04 0.48
N LEU A 40 1.69 6.93 -0.35
CA LEU A 40 1.36 8.36 -0.40
C LEU A 40 0.14 8.69 -1.27
N ARG A 41 -0.44 7.72 -1.99
CA ARG A 41 -1.63 7.96 -2.81
C ARG A 41 -2.84 8.33 -1.96
N PRO A 42 -3.70 9.25 -2.43
CA PRO A 42 -4.92 9.58 -1.72
C PRO A 42 -5.81 8.36 -1.48
N PHE A 43 -6.59 8.34 -0.39
CA PHE A 43 -7.37 7.14 -0.04
C PHE A 43 -8.59 6.89 -0.95
N TRP A 44 -9.03 7.91 -1.69
CA TRP A 44 -10.16 7.84 -2.62
C TRP A 44 -9.77 7.35 -4.02
N ASP A 45 -8.48 7.05 -4.22
CA ASP A 45 -7.89 6.48 -5.43
C ASP A 45 -8.06 4.95 -5.47
#